data_AF-A0A926Y4B1-F1
#
_entry.id   AF-A0A926Y4B1-F1
#
_cell.length_a   1.000
_cell.length_b   1.000
_cell.length_c   1.000
_cell.angle_alpha   90.00
_cell.angle_beta   90.00
_cell.angle_gamma   90.00
#
_symmetry.space_group_name_H-M   'P 1'
#
loop_
_entity.id
_entity.type
_entity.pdbx_description
1 polymer ?
#
loop_
_entity_poly.entity_id
_entity_poly.type
_entity_poly.pdbx_seq_one_letter_code
_entity_poly.pdbx_strand_id
1 'polypeptide(L)' 'MLEKFSYPEVPPRVEYKLINLGQRFMTILDAIAELQCEVDANRSRIKSR' A
#
# COMPACT_ATOMS: atom_id res chain seq x y z
N MET A 1 -5.48 -7.32 -3.59
CA MET A 1 -5.63 -8.54 -4.40
C MET A 1 -4.73 -8.42 -5.62
N LEU A 2 -4.00 -9.48 -5.96
CA LEU A 2 -2.99 -9.48 -7.02
C LEU A 2 -3.32 -10.57 -8.04
N GLU A 3 -2.98 -10.32 -9.30
CA GLU A 3 -2.98 -11.32 -10.37
C GLU A 3 -1.53 -11.70 -10.69
N LYS A 4 -1.30 -12.99 -10.93
CA LYS A 4 0.02 -13.57 -11.22
C LYS A 4 0.19 -13.75 -12.72
N PHE A 5 1.28 -13.24 -13.26
CA PHE A 5 1.69 -13.44 -14.64
C PHE A 5 3.00 -14.23 -14.68
N SER A 6 3.03 -15.35 -15.40
CA SER A 6 4.22 -16.18 -15.57
C SER A 6 4.72 -16.06 -17.01
N TYR A 7 5.98 -15.69 -17.19
CA TYR A 7 6.63 -15.57 -18.49
C TYR A 7 7.63 -16.73 -18.67
N PRO A 8 7.44 -17.60 -19.68
CA PRO A 8 8.32 -18.74 -19.94
C PRO A 8 9.58 -18.30 -20.71
N GLU A 9 10.26 -17.28 -20.21
CA GLU A 9 11.56 -16.82 -20.74
C GLU A 9 12.72 -17.51 -19.99
N VAL A 10 13.96 -17.34 -20.46
CA VAL A 10 15.15 -17.84 -19.76
C VAL A 10 15.98 -16.65 -19.29
N PRO A 11 16.13 -16.43 -17.97
CA PRO A 11 15.50 -17.16 -16.87
C PRO A 11 13.99 -16.86 -16.74
N PRO A 12 13.18 -17.80 -16.20
CA PRO A 12 11.73 -17.59 -16.09
C PRO A 12 11.42 -16.44 -15.13
N ARG A 13 10.50 -15.57 -15.52
CA ARG A 13 10.05 -14.41 -14.73
C ARG A 13 8.61 -14.55 -14.29
N VAL A 14 8.35 -14.12 -13.06
CA VAL A 14 6.99 -14.01 -12.51
C VAL A 14 6.76 -12.58 -12.07
N GLU A 15 5.62 -12.02 -12.49
CA GLU A 15 5.16 -10.71 -12.04
C GLU A 15 3.83 -10.81 -11.32
N TYR A 16 3.62 -9.89 -10.37
CA TYR A 16 2.35 -9.72 -9.68
C TYR A 16 1.85 -8.31 -9.96
N LYS A 17 0.61 -8.19 -10.42
CA LYS A 17 -0.02 -6.89 -10.71
C LYS A 17 -1.27 -6.70 -9.87
N LEU A 18 -1.54 -5.46 -9.49
CA LEU A 18 -2.77 -5.10 -8.82
C LEU A 18 -3.94 -5.21 -9.78
N ILE A 19 -4.96 -5.96 -9.37
CA ILE A 19 -6.25 -5.95 -10.06
C ILE A 19 -7.05 -4.71 -9.65
N ASN A 20 -8.12 -4.40 -10.37
CA ASN A 20 -8.94 -3.20 -10.16
C ASN A 20 -9.37 -3.00 -8.69
N LEU A 21 -9.80 -4.08 -8.01
CA LEU A 21 -10.11 -3.99 -6.57
C LEU A 21 -8.88 -3.57 -5.75
N GLY A 22 -7.71 -4.14 -6.03
CA GLY A 22 -6.46 -3.76 -5.37
C GLY A 22 -6.08 -2.30 -5.61
N GLN A 23 -6.28 -1.79 -6.82
CA GLN A 23 -6.04 -0.38 -7.14
C GLN A 23 -6.97 0.55 -6.34
N ARG A 24 -8.27 0.27 -6.29
CA ARG A 24 -9.22 1.06 -5.48
C ARG A 24 -8.95 0.93 -3.98
N PHE A 25 -8.46 -0.22 -3.53
CA PHE A 25 -8.08 -0.44 -2.14
C PHE A 25 -6.86 0.40 -1.73
N MET A 26 -5.95 0.71 -2.65
CA MET A 26 -4.82 1.60 -2.35
C MET A 26 -5.28 2.98 -1.87
N THR A 27 -6.33 3.55 -2.46
CA THR A 27 -6.90 4.83 -2.00
C THR A 27 -7.34 4.79 -0.53
N ILE A 28 -7.85 3.66 -0.06
CA ILE A 28 -8.25 3.48 1.34
C ILE A 28 -6.99 3.39 2.23
N LEU A 29 -5.98 2.66 1.79
CA LEU A 29 -4.71 2.56 2.52
C LEU A 29 -4.01 3.92 2.62
N ASP A 30 -4.05 4.72 1.56
CA ASP A 30 -3.50 6.08 1.54
C ASP A 30 -4.20 6.97 2.56
N ALA A 31 -5.54 6.94 2.61
CA ALA A 31 -6.32 7.70 3.60
C ALA A 31 -6.03 7.26 5.04
N ILE A 32 -5.84 5.95 5.27
CA ILE A 32 -5.44 5.42 6.59
C ILE A 32 -4.04 5.91 6.96
N ALA A 33 -3.10 5.91 6.01
CA ALA A 33 -1.74 6.39 6.24
C ALA A 33 -1.70 7.88 6.59
N GLU A 34 -2.48 8.70 5.87
CA GLU A 34 -2.64 10.13 6.16
C GLU A 34 -3.18 10.36 7.58
N LEU A 35 -4.25 9.65 7.95
CA LEU A 35 -4.81 9.73 9.29
C LEU A 35 -3.79 9.32 10.37
N GLN A 36 -2.99 8.28 10.09
CA GLN A 36 -1.94 7.83 11.02
C GLN A 36 -0.90 8.93 11.25
N CYS A 37 -0.50 9.65 10.20
CA CYS A 37 0.41 10.79 10.32
C CYS A 37 -0.18 11.91 11.20
N GLU A 38 -1.47 12.22 11.05
CA GLU A 38 -2.14 13.23 11.90
C GLU A 38 -2.18 12.81 13.37
N VAL A 39 -2.51 11.55 13.64
CA VAL A 39 -2.56 10.98 14.99
C VAL A 39 -1.18 11.04 15.65
N ASP A 40 -0.13 10.66 14.93
CA ASP A 40 1.24 10.68 15.45
C ASP A 40 1.77 12.11 15.66
N ALA A 41 1.44 13.03 14.76
CA ALA A 41 1.73 14.45 14.92
C ALA A 41 1.07 15.01 16.19
N ASN A 42 -0.19 14.67 16.45
CA ASN A 42 -0.88 15.10 17.68
C ASN A 42 -0.26 14.47 18.93
N ARG A 43 0.09 13.18 18.88
CA ARG A 43 0.73 12.46 19.99
C ARG A 43 2.07 13.07 20.39
N SER A 44 2.89 13.50 19.42
CA SER A 44 4.17 14.17 19.69
C SER A 44 3.99 15.54 20.35
N ARG A 45 2.95 16.30 19.97
CA ARG A 45 2.61 17.61 20.58
C ARG A 45 2.21 17.47 22.04
N ILE A 46 1.49 16.40 22.41
CA ILE A 46 1.06 16.15 23.79
C ILE A 46 2.25 15.79 24.69
N LYS A 47 3.26 15.06 24.19
CA LYS A 47 4.46 14.67 24.96
C LYS A 47 5.45 15.80 25.24
N SER A 48 5.28 16.96 24.59
CA SER A 48 6.20 18.10 24.69
C SER A 48 5.73 19.16 25.71
N ARG A 49 4.68 18.84 26.50
CA ARG A 49 4.13 19.61 27.62
C ARG A 49 4.17 18.74 28.87
#